data_AF-A0A1A8KBP2-F1
#
_entry.id   AF-A0A1A8KBP2-F1
#
_cell.length_a   1.000
_cell.length_b   1.000
_cell.length_c   1.000
_cell.angle_alpha   90.00
_cell.angle_beta   90.00
_cell.angle_gamma   90.00
#
_symmetry.space_group_name_H-M   'P 1'
#
loop_
_entity.id
_entity.type
_entity.pdbx_description
1 polymer ?
#
loop_
_entity_poly.entity_id
_entity_poly.type
_entity_poly.pdbx_seq_one_letter_code
_entity_poly.pdbx_strand_id
1 'polypeptide(L)'
;MAAHTQKNNKPGKPGGKPGGKEAQPLIIAKTPADEQRLKLERLMRNPDKPAPIPDRAKEWNPRAPPEFVRDVMGSSAGAGSGEFHVYRHLRRREYQRQDFLDKVAAKQDKDKEYLQKVELNKKAAEERTAKRRNKREKLKQKKLLAKKAKQEEKNQQEAEENSESSEEDKKEEKEEEEGDDDAEVPSFIMGRK
;
A
#
# COMPACT_ATOMS: atom_id res chain seq x y z
N MET A 1 -4.18 -78.28 32.89
CA MET A 1 -4.45 -77.66 31.57
C MET A 1 -3.61 -76.39 31.47
N ALA A 2 -2.49 -76.46 30.75
CA ALA A 2 -1.57 -75.33 30.58
C ALA A 2 -2.07 -74.41 29.46
N ALA A 3 -2.34 -73.14 29.76
CA ALA A 3 -2.78 -72.16 28.78
C ALA A 3 -1.56 -71.48 28.12
N HIS A 4 -1.38 -71.77 26.83
CA HIS A 4 -0.33 -71.25 25.97
C HIS A 4 -0.70 -69.83 25.51
N THR A 5 0.03 -68.81 25.95
CA THR A 5 -0.19 -67.41 25.53
C THR A 5 0.60 -67.11 24.27
N GLN A 6 -0.12 -66.98 23.14
CA GLN A 6 0.47 -66.60 21.85
C GLN A 6 0.91 -65.13 21.86
N LYS A 7 2.22 -64.89 21.72
CA LYS A 7 2.80 -63.56 21.47
C LYS A 7 2.65 -63.22 19.98
N ASN A 8 1.73 -62.32 19.66
CA ASN A 8 1.58 -61.76 18.32
C ASN A 8 2.65 -60.68 18.07
N ASN A 9 3.76 -61.07 17.43
CA ASN A 9 4.73 -60.13 16.84
C ASN A 9 4.16 -59.60 15.52
N LYS A 10 3.72 -58.33 15.51
CA LYS A 10 3.39 -57.61 14.27
C LYS A 10 4.58 -56.72 13.87
N PRO A 11 5.10 -56.82 12.64
CA PRO A 11 6.28 -56.08 12.21
C PRO A 11 5.99 -54.58 12.13
N GLY A 12 6.92 -53.78 12.67
CA GLY A 12 6.84 -52.33 12.72
C GLY A 12 6.77 -51.70 11.32
N LYS A 13 5.87 -50.72 11.19
CA LYS A 13 5.76 -49.85 10.01
C LYS A 13 6.94 -48.85 10.02
N PRO A 14 7.74 -48.73 8.95
CA PRO A 14 8.82 -47.76 8.89
C PRO A 14 8.22 -46.40 8.50
N GLY A 15 7.91 -45.59 9.52
CA GLY A 15 7.52 -44.20 9.36
C GLY A 15 8.35 -43.36 10.31
N GLY A 16 9.55 -42.98 9.87
CA GLY A 16 10.47 -42.13 10.63
C GLY A 16 9.79 -40.83 11.02
N LYS A 17 9.52 -40.66 12.33
CA LYS A 17 9.30 -39.35 12.92
C LYS A 17 10.66 -38.65 12.95
N PRO A 18 10.87 -37.51 12.28
CA PRO A 18 12.10 -36.76 12.49
C PRO A 18 12.01 -36.10 13.87
N GLY A 19 13.04 -36.31 14.69
CA GLY A 19 13.37 -35.49 15.85
C GLY A 19 12.38 -35.52 17.01
N GLY A 20 12.75 -36.24 18.07
CA GLY A 20 12.18 -35.99 19.40
C GLY A 20 12.28 -34.50 19.72
N LYS A 21 11.17 -33.90 20.17
CA LYS A 21 11.13 -32.51 20.59
C LYS A 21 11.99 -32.37 21.85
N GLU A 22 13.27 -32.05 21.70
CA GLU A 22 14.12 -31.66 22.82
C GLU A 22 13.47 -30.46 23.52
N ALA A 23 13.03 -30.68 24.76
CA ALA A 23 12.36 -29.68 25.57
C ALA A 23 13.32 -28.51 25.79
N GLN A 24 12.99 -27.35 25.23
CA GLN A 24 13.82 -26.16 25.38
C GLN A 24 13.53 -25.48 26.71
N PRO A 25 14.55 -24.92 27.37
CA PRO A 25 14.32 -24.05 28.52
C PRO A 25 13.50 -22.85 28.06
N LEU A 26 12.52 -22.43 28.87
CA LEU A 26 11.69 -21.27 28.59
C LEU A 26 12.54 -20.01 28.75
N ILE A 27 13.14 -19.54 27.66
CA ILE A 27 13.89 -18.28 27.63
C ILE A 27 12.89 -17.14 27.44
N ILE A 28 12.75 -16.30 28.46
CA ILE A 28 11.96 -15.07 28.37
C ILE A 28 12.80 -14.04 27.62
N ALA A 29 12.30 -13.58 26.46
CA ALA A 29 12.95 -12.53 25.70
C ALA A 29 12.90 -11.21 26.49
N LYS A 30 14.04 -10.52 26.60
CA LYS A 30 14.15 -9.21 27.25
C LYS A 30 14.19 -8.07 26.23
N THR A 31 14.68 -8.35 25.03
CA THR A 31 14.78 -7.41 23.92
C THR A 31 14.00 -7.90 22.70
N PRO A 32 13.56 -7.00 21.79
CA PRO A 32 12.92 -7.41 20.53
C PRO A 32 13.85 -8.24 19.64
N ALA A 33 15.17 -8.02 19.74
CA ALA A 33 16.17 -8.82 19.06
C ALA A 33 16.17 -10.28 19.57
N ASP A 34 16.01 -10.48 20.88
CA ASP A 34 15.91 -11.82 21.47
C ASP A 34 14.65 -12.56 21.00
N GLU A 35 13.51 -11.87 20.87
CA GLU A 35 12.28 -12.48 20.33
C GLU A 35 12.46 -12.96 18.89
N GLN A 36 13.13 -12.14 18.06
CA GLN A 36 13.44 -12.52 16.68
C GLN A 36 14.41 -13.68 16.63
N ARG A 37 15.46 -13.68 17.46
CA ARG A 37 16.42 -14.79 17.59
C ARG A 37 15.71 -16.10 17.93
N LEU A 38 14.81 -16.11 18.92
CA LEU A 38 14.05 -17.30 19.30
C LEU A 38 13.11 -17.79 18.18
N LYS A 39 12.46 -16.87 17.45
CA LYS A 39 11.62 -17.22 16.29
C LYS A 39 12.47 -17.80 15.14
N LEU A 40 13.65 -17.24 14.90
CA LEU A 40 14.60 -17.73 13.89
C LEU A 40 15.14 -19.12 14.27
N GLU A 41 15.59 -19.33 15.51
CA GLU A 41 16.04 -20.64 15.99
C GLU A 41 14.94 -21.71 15.85
N ARG A 42 13.69 -21.35 16.12
CA ARG A 42 12.54 -22.23 15.90
C ARG A 42 12.34 -22.60 14.44
N LEU A 43 12.58 -21.67 13.51
CA LEU A 43 12.44 -21.89 12.08
C LEU A 43 13.63 -22.71 11.53
N MET A 44 14.85 -22.37 11.95
CA MET A 44 16.10 -23.04 11.56
C MET A 44 16.24 -24.46 12.11
N ARG A 45 15.48 -24.83 13.14
CA ARG A 45 15.39 -26.22 13.62
C ARG A 45 14.89 -27.19 12.54
N ASN A 46 14.06 -26.71 11.60
CA ASN A 46 13.55 -27.52 10.49
C ASN A 46 13.66 -26.72 9.18
N PRO A 47 14.85 -26.66 8.57
CA PRO A 47 15.08 -25.84 7.38
C PRO A 47 14.32 -26.36 6.15
N ASP A 48 14.04 -27.66 6.08
CA ASP A 48 13.31 -28.27 4.96
C ASP A 48 11.80 -27.94 4.95
N LYS A 49 11.26 -27.44 6.09
CA LYS A 49 9.84 -27.09 6.18
C LYS A 49 9.64 -25.65 5.70
N PRO A 50 8.83 -25.39 4.66
CA PRO A 50 8.56 -24.03 4.22
C PRO A 50 7.93 -23.21 5.34
N ALA A 51 8.39 -21.97 5.49
CA ALA A 51 7.85 -21.04 6.47
C ALA A 51 6.38 -20.73 6.14
N PRO A 52 5.45 -20.81 7.12
CA PRO A 52 4.06 -20.45 6.89
C PRO A 52 3.95 -18.92 6.78
N ILE A 53 3.93 -18.41 5.56
CA ILE A 53 3.61 -17.00 5.28
C ILE A 53 2.09 -16.91 5.16
N PRO A 54 1.39 -16.19 6.06
CA PRO A 54 -0.05 -16.04 5.95
C PRO A 54 -0.42 -15.23 4.71
N ASP A 55 -1.42 -15.71 3.97
CA ASP A 55 -2.08 -14.90 2.96
C ASP A 55 -2.82 -13.72 3.60
N ARG A 56 -3.21 -12.75 2.76
CA ARG A 56 -3.98 -11.58 3.20
C ARG A 56 -5.22 -12.05 3.98
N ALA A 57 -5.45 -11.44 5.15
CA ALA A 57 -6.61 -11.75 5.97
C ALA A 57 -7.90 -11.56 5.17
N LYS A 58 -8.69 -12.63 5.05
CA LYS A 58 -9.96 -12.57 4.34
C LYS A 58 -10.93 -11.71 5.14
N GLU A 59 -11.50 -10.69 4.50
CA GLU A 59 -12.57 -9.89 5.11
C GLU A 59 -13.78 -10.79 5.41
N TRP A 60 -14.42 -10.55 6.56
CA TRP A 60 -15.61 -11.30 6.94
C TRP A 60 -16.75 -10.94 5.98
N ASN A 61 -17.30 -11.94 5.28
CA ASN A 61 -18.43 -11.79 4.36
C ASN A 61 -19.64 -12.55 4.94
N PRO A 62 -20.85 -11.97 4.99
CA PRO A 62 -22.06 -12.72 5.32
C PRO A 62 -22.14 -14.01 4.49
N ARG A 63 -22.54 -15.10 5.14
CA ARG A 63 -22.72 -16.37 4.42
C ARG A 63 -23.90 -16.24 3.46
N ALA A 64 -23.73 -16.76 2.25
CA ALA A 64 -24.81 -16.82 1.28
C ALA A 64 -26.01 -17.59 1.87
N PRO A 65 -27.25 -17.14 1.60
CA PRO A 65 -28.43 -17.88 2.01
C PRO A 65 -28.43 -19.27 1.35
N PRO A 66 -28.91 -20.32 2.04
CA PRO A 66 -29.04 -21.64 1.43
C PRO A 66 -30.10 -21.62 0.32
N GLU A 67 -29.81 -22.27 -0.80
CA GLU A 67 -30.69 -22.32 -1.99
C GLU A 67 -32.05 -22.97 -1.68
N PHE A 68 -32.05 -24.06 -0.91
CA PHE A 68 -33.27 -24.80 -0.58
C PHE A 68 -33.35 -25.04 0.93
N VAL A 69 -34.48 -24.65 1.51
CA VAL A 69 -34.87 -24.99 2.87
C VAL A 69 -35.75 -26.23 2.79
N ARG A 70 -35.34 -27.33 3.43
CA ARG A 70 -35.98 -28.65 3.31
C ARG A 70 -37.05 -28.89 4.38
N ASP A 71 -36.97 -28.15 5.46
CA ASP A 71 -37.71 -28.27 6.70
C ASP A 71 -38.86 -27.24 6.83
N VAL A 72 -39.35 -26.74 5.69
CA VAL A 72 -40.47 -25.80 5.66
C VAL A 72 -41.77 -26.52 5.99
N MET A 73 -42.37 -26.16 7.12
CA MET A 73 -43.71 -26.63 7.51
C MET A 73 -44.79 -25.90 6.69
N GLY A 74 -45.96 -26.52 6.51
CA GLY A 74 -47.04 -25.98 5.68
C GLY A 74 -47.51 -24.58 6.09
N SER A 75 -47.96 -23.77 5.13
CA SER A 75 -48.27 -22.33 5.35
C SER A 75 -49.39 -22.05 6.36
N SER A 76 -50.30 -23.00 6.57
CA SER A 76 -51.38 -22.91 7.55
C SER A 76 -51.07 -23.60 8.88
N ALA A 77 -49.88 -24.17 9.03
CA ALA A 77 -49.48 -24.81 10.28
C ALA A 77 -49.25 -23.77 11.38
N GLY A 78 -49.61 -24.12 12.62
CA GLY A 78 -49.42 -23.25 13.78
C GLY A 78 -47.95 -23.04 14.16
N ALA A 79 -47.69 -22.09 15.05
CA ALA A 79 -46.34 -21.82 15.56
C ALA A 79 -45.80 -23.02 16.35
N GLY A 80 -44.75 -23.66 15.85
CA GLY A 80 -44.03 -24.72 16.54
C GLY A 80 -43.09 -24.18 17.62
N SER A 81 -42.66 -25.04 18.54
CA SER A 81 -41.72 -24.67 19.62
C SER A 81 -40.34 -24.21 19.12
N GLY A 82 -39.93 -24.66 17.93
CA GLY A 82 -38.66 -24.28 17.29
C GLY A 82 -38.69 -22.97 16.50
N GLU A 83 -39.88 -22.44 16.18
CA GLU A 83 -40.04 -21.31 15.27
C GLU A 83 -39.38 -20.03 15.80
N PHE A 84 -39.43 -19.83 17.13
CA PHE A 84 -38.74 -18.72 17.78
C PHE A 84 -37.21 -18.73 17.54
N HIS A 85 -36.60 -19.91 17.58
CA HIS A 85 -35.17 -20.04 17.35
C HIS A 85 -34.80 -19.85 15.87
N VAL A 86 -35.65 -20.32 14.95
CA VAL A 86 -35.50 -20.06 13.52
C VAL A 86 -35.50 -18.55 13.26
N TYR A 87 -36.51 -17.83 13.75
CA TYR A 87 -36.57 -16.36 13.63
C TYR A 87 -35.37 -15.66 14.26
N ARG A 88 -34.94 -16.06 15.47
CA ARG A 88 -33.76 -15.49 16.14
C ARG A 88 -32.49 -15.63 15.29
N HIS A 89 -32.28 -16.80 14.69
CA HIS A 89 -31.11 -17.03 13.82
C HIS A 89 -31.21 -16.28 12.50
N LEU A 90 -32.39 -16.23 11.90
CA LEU A 90 -32.65 -15.48 10.67
C LEU A 90 -32.44 -13.97 10.88
N ARG A 91 -33.03 -13.40 11.94
CA ARG A 91 -32.89 -11.98 12.29
C ARG A 91 -31.43 -11.60 12.54
N ARG A 92 -30.70 -12.43 13.29
CA ARG A 92 -29.27 -12.19 13.54
C ARG A 92 -28.47 -12.23 12.23
N ARG A 93 -28.73 -13.21 11.37
CA ARG A 93 -28.06 -13.32 10.05
C ARG A 93 -28.35 -12.09 9.19
N GLU A 94 -29.60 -11.62 9.20
CA GLU A 94 -30.04 -10.49 8.39
C GLU A 94 -29.45 -9.17 8.88
N TYR A 95 -29.42 -8.91 10.20
CA TYR A 95 -28.76 -7.72 10.74
C TYR A 95 -27.27 -7.71 10.47
N GLN A 96 -26.61 -8.86 10.60
CA GLN A 96 -25.19 -8.97 10.25
C GLN A 96 -24.93 -8.71 8.75
N ARG A 97 -25.86 -9.12 7.87
CA ARG A 97 -25.80 -8.85 6.43
C ARG A 97 -26.02 -7.36 6.14
N GLN A 98 -27.01 -6.74 6.78
CA GLN A 98 -27.31 -5.32 6.59
C GLN A 98 -26.15 -4.44 7.10
N ASP A 99 -25.67 -4.68 8.32
CA ASP A 99 -24.52 -3.98 8.90
C ASP A 99 -23.27 -4.11 8.01
N PHE A 100 -23.07 -5.26 7.37
CA PHE A 100 -21.96 -5.45 6.44
C PHE A 100 -22.11 -4.61 5.18
N LEU A 101 -23.29 -4.61 4.56
CA LEU A 101 -23.55 -3.80 3.38
C LEU A 101 -23.38 -2.31 3.67
N ASP A 102 -23.90 -1.84 4.79
CA ASP A 102 -23.79 -0.44 5.20
C ASP A 102 -22.32 -0.04 5.43
N LYS A 103 -21.53 -0.91 6.09
CA LYS A 103 -20.08 -0.69 6.29
C LYS A 103 -19.31 -0.71 4.99
N VAL A 104 -19.61 -1.62 4.07
CA VAL A 104 -18.95 -1.70 2.77
C VAL A 104 -19.27 -0.47 1.92
N ALA A 105 -20.53 -0.06 1.86
CA ALA A 105 -20.95 1.15 1.16
C ALA A 105 -20.21 2.38 1.73
N ALA A 106 -20.25 2.57 3.04
CA ALA A 106 -19.58 3.70 3.69
C ALA A 106 -18.06 3.70 3.50
N LYS A 107 -17.41 2.53 3.43
CA LYS A 107 -15.98 2.41 3.12
C LYS A 107 -15.71 2.79 1.67
N GLN A 108 -16.49 2.27 0.73
CA GLN A 108 -16.33 2.56 -0.70
C GLN A 108 -16.51 4.04 -1.01
N ASP A 109 -17.49 4.71 -0.39
CA ASP A 109 -17.72 6.13 -0.63
C ASP A 109 -16.57 6.99 -0.10
N LYS A 110 -16.07 6.69 1.11
CA LYS A 110 -14.87 7.34 1.66
C LYS A 110 -13.62 7.11 0.82
N ASP A 111 -13.44 5.89 0.31
CA ASP A 111 -12.30 5.55 -0.54
C ASP A 111 -12.37 6.32 -1.87
N LYS A 112 -13.56 6.45 -2.47
CA LYS A 112 -13.77 7.26 -3.68
C LYS A 112 -13.48 8.74 -3.43
N GLU A 113 -14.00 9.30 -2.35
CA GLU A 113 -13.74 10.70 -1.97
C GLU A 113 -12.25 10.96 -1.74
N TYR A 114 -11.57 10.03 -1.07
CA TYR A 114 -10.13 10.10 -0.84
C TYR A 114 -9.34 10.08 -2.16
N LEU A 115 -9.65 9.14 -3.05
CA LEU A 115 -8.99 9.04 -4.36
C LEU A 115 -9.21 10.30 -5.19
N GLN A 116 -10.44 10.81 -5.25
CA GLN A 116 -10.75 12.07 -5.93
C GLN A 116 -9.94 13.23 -5.36
N LYS A 117 -9.87 13.36 -4.02
CA LYS A 117 -9.09 14.42 -3.37
C LYS A 117 -7.60 14.30 -3.69
N VAL A 118 -7.04 13.10 -3.70
CA VAL A 118 -5.64 12.85 -4.05
C VAL A 118 -5.37 13.21 -5.51
N GLU A 119 -6.27 12.85 -6.44
CA GLU A 119 -6.15 13.20 -7.85
C GLU A 119 -6.23 14.71 -8.09
N LEU A 120 -7.15 15.40 -7.43
CA LEU A 120 -7.26 16.87 -7.52
C LEU A 120 -5.98 17.55 -7.00
N ASN A 121 -5.45 17.10 -5.87
CA ASN A 121 -4.20 17.64 -5.33
C ASN A 121 -3.01 17.38 -6.26
N LYS A 122 -2.93 16.19 -6.89
CA LYS A 122 -1.91 15.88 -7.88
C LYS A 122 -2.01 16.79 -9.11
N LYS A 123 -3.22 16.97 -9.65
CA LYS A 123 -3.48 17.87 -10.80
C LYS A 123 -3.10 19.31 -10.45
N ALA A 124 -3.49 19.81 -9.29
CA ALA A 124 -3.13 21.16 -8.85
C ALA A 124 -1.60 21.33 -8.72
N ALA A 125 -0.90 20.35 -8.17
CA ALA A 125 0.56 20.37 -8.09
C ALA A 125 1.22 20.29 -9.48
N GLU A 126 0.69 19.46 -10.39
CA GLU A 126 1.15 19.35 -11.78
C GLU A 126 0.93 20.65 -12.57
N GLU A 127 -0.21 21.31 -12.41
CA GLU A 127 -0.48 22.60 -13.05
C GLU A 127 0.48 23.69 -12.55
N ARG A 128 0.72 23.75 -11.23
CA ARG A 128 1.66 24.71 -10.64
C ARG A 128 3.09 24.44 -11.10
N THR A 129 3.51 23.18 -11.14
CA THR A 129 4.84 22.80 -11.63
C THR A 129 4.99 23.00 -13.14
N ALA A 130 3.96 22.73 -13.94
CA ALA A 130 3.95 22.96 -15.39
C ALA A 130 4.03 24.46 -15.72
N LYS A 131 3.26 25.31 -15.03
CA LYS A 131 3.36 26.77 -15.16
C LYS A 131 4.79 27.25 -14.87
N ARG A 132 5.38 26.81 -13.75
CA ARG A 132 6.77 27.15 -13.38
C ARG A 132 7.80 26.59 -14.37
N ARG A 133 7.59 25.37 -14.89
CA ARG A 133 8.45 24.74 -15.91
C ARG A 133 8.42 25.53 -17.22
N ASN A 134 7.23 25.87 -17.71
CA ASN A 134 7.03 26.64 -18.95
C ASN A 134 7.69 28.02 -18.87
N LYS A 135 7.60 28.71 -17.71
CA LYS A 135 8.33 29.97 -17.48
C LYS A 135 9.86 29.77 -17.62
N ARG A 136 10.42 28.74 -16.98
CA ARG A 136 11.88 28.45 -17.07
C ARG A 136 12.31 28.05 -18.47
N GLU A 137 11.50 27.30 -19.20
CA GLU A 137 11.79 26.88 -20.58
C GLU A 137 11.81 28.08 -21.54
N LYS A 138 10.85 29.01 -21.42
CA LYS A 138 10.86 30.27 -22.17
C LYS A 138 12.13 31.08 -21.89
N LEU A 139 12.53 31.22 -20.63
CA LEU A 139 13.78 31.91 -20.26
C LEU A 139 15.02 31.20 -20.81
N LYS A 140 15.07 29.86 -20.76
CA LYS A 140 16.17 29.08 -21.36
C LYS A 140 16.24 29.29 -22.87
N GLN A 141 15.10 29.26 -23.57
CA GLN A 141 15.03 29.50 -25.01
C GLN A 141 15.51 30.91 -25.37
N LYS A 142 15.05 31.96 -24.66
CA LYS A 142 15.54 33.34 -24.85
C LYS A 142 17.05 33.43 -24.66
N LYS A 143 17.61 32.82 -23.60
CA LYS A 143 19.06 32.81 -23.35
C LYS A 143 19.84 32.06 -24.44
N LEU A 144 19.31 30.95 -24.95
CA LEU A 144 19.95 30.20 -26.05
C LEU A 144 19.93 31.00 -27.35
N LEU A 145 18.83 31.68 -27.68
CA LEU A 145 18.72 32.56 -28.84
C LEU A 145 19.69 33.74 -28.73
N ALA A 146 19.77 34.40 -27.58
CA ALA A 146 20.73 35.48 -27.35
C ALA A 146 22.19 35.03 -27.45
N LYS A 147 22.52 33.82 -26.99
CA LYS A 147 23.86 33.23 -27.18
C LYS A 147 24.18 32.94 -28.64
N LYS A 148 23.20 32.42 -29.40
CA LYS A 148 23.36 32.19 -30.84
C LYS A 148 23.53 33.50 -31.61
N ALA A 149 22.72 34.51 -31.32
CA ALA A 149 22.86 35.84 -31.90
C ALA A 149 24.23 36.46 -31.59
N LYS A 150 24.71 36.37 -30.34
CA LYS A 150 26.08 36.82 -29.98
C LYS A 150 27.18 36.01 -30.67
N GLN A 151 27.01 34.71 -30.88
CA GLN A 151 27.97 33.90 -31.64
C GLN A 151 27.94 34.23 -33.14
N GLU A 152 26.78 34.54 -33.70
CA GLU A 152 26.64 35.00 -35.09
C GLU A 152 27.23 36.40 -35.26
N GLU A 153 26.98 37.34 -34.36
CA GLU A 153 27.63 38.65 -34.31
C GLU A 153 29.15 38.50 -34.17
N LYS A 154 29.64 37.59 -33.32
CA LYS A 154 31.08 37.36 -33.17
C LYS A 154 31.70 36.67 -34.39
N ASN A 155 31.00 35.76 -35.06
CA ASN A 155 31.46 35.17 -36.32
C ASN A 155 31.41 36.17 -37.49
N GLN A 156 30.47 37.12 -37.48
CA GLN A 156 30.43 38.22 -38.46
C GLN A 156 31.53 39.25 -38.17
N GLN A 157 31.80 39.56 -36.90
CA GLN A 157 32.94 40.39 -36.50
C GLN A 157 34.28 39.71 -36.78
N GLU A 158 34.45 38.39 -36.61
CA GLU A 158 35.67 37.68 -37.03
C GLU A 158 35.80 37.59 -38.58
N ALA A 159 34.71 37.79 -39.34
CA ALA A 159 34.76 37.93 -40.79
C ALA A 159 35.00 39.40 -41.25
N GLU A 160 34.72 40.38 -40.39
CA GLU A 160 34.92 41.82 -40.64
C GLU A 160 36.15 42.42 -39.93
N GLU A 161 36.80 41.73 -38.99
CA GLU A 161 38.09 42.09 -38.34
C GLU A 161 39.30 41.87 -39.28
N ASN A 162 39.12 42.22 -40.56
CA ASN A 162 40.15 42.86 -41.37
C ASN A 162 39.88 44.37 -41.54
N SER A 163 39.01 44.96 -40.71
CA SER A 163 38.63 46.37 -40.78
C SER A 163 38.05 46.87 -39.44
N GLU A 164 38.97 47.15 -38.51
CA GLU A 164 38.94 48.31 -37.61
C GLU A 164 37.90 48.38 -36.45
N SER A 165 38.47 48.26 -35.25
CA SER A 165 38.00 48.54 -33.89
C SER A 165 37.11 49.79 -33.69
N SER A 166 36.04 49.67 -32.90
CA SER A 166 35.62 50.70 -31.92
C SER A 166 34.55 50.20 -30.93
N GLU A 167 34.72 50.60 -29.67
CA GLU A 167 33.83 50.42 -28.52
C GLU A 167 32.47 51.14 -28.65
N GLU A 168 31.42 50.64 -27.98
CA GLU A 168 30.74 51.30 -26.84
C GLU A 168 29.39 50.64 -26.43
N ASP A 169 29.20 50.60 -25.10
CA ASP A 169 27.97 50.69 -24.28
C ASP A 169 26.69 49.91 -24.62
N LYS A 170 26.25 49.05 -23.68
CA LYS A 170 24.86 48.57 -23.58
C LYS A 170 24.36 48.58 -22.13
N LYS A 171 23.47 49.55 -21.88
CA LYS A 171 22.58 49.72 -20.73
C LYS A 171 21.94 48.40 -20.27
N GLU A 172 22.02 48.16 -18.96
CA GLU A 172 21.26 47.16 -18.25
C GLU A 172 19.80 47.61 -18.08
N GLU A 173 18.88 47.01 -18.83
CA GLU A 173 17.45 47.11 -18.56
C GLU A 173 17.08 46.17 -17.41
N LYS A 174 16.78 46.78 -16.28
CA LYS A 174 16.26 46.16 -15.07
C LYS A 174 14.74 45.98 -15.26
N GLU A 175 14.31 44.87 -15.83
CA GLU A 175 12.90 44.47 -15.81
C GLU A 175 12.55 43.97 -14.40
N GLU A 176 11.93 44.85 -13.61
CA GLU A 176 11.15 44.50 -12.43
C GLU A 176 9.89 43.73 -12.89
N GLU A 177 10.02 42.41 -13.10
CA GLU A 177 8.86 41.52 -13.15
C GLU A 177 8.45 41.32 -11.68
N GLU A 178 7.41 42.05 -11.23
CA GLU A 178 6.77 41.81 -9.93
C GLU A 178 6.49 40.32 -9.79
N GLY A 179 7.28 39.69 -8.93
CA GLY A 179 7.06 38.34 -8.48
C GLY A 179 5.82 38.35 -7.62
N ASP A 180 4.70 37.94 -8.20
CA ASP A 180 3.63 37.28 -7.47
C ASP A 180 4.22 35.97 -6.91
N ASP A 181 5.09 36.14 -5.90
CA ASP A 181 5.60 35.10 -5.03
C ASP A 181 4.43 34.66 -4.16
N ASP A 182 3.54 33.89 -4.79
CA ASP A 182 2.60 32.95 -4.17
C ASP A 182 3.42 31.79 -3.56
N ALA A 183 4.45 32.16 -2.81
CA ALA A 183 5.23 31.32 -1.93
C ALA A 183 4.38 31.17 -0.66
N GLU A 184 3.32 30.35 -0.78
CA GLU A 184 2.75 29.74 0.41
C GLU A 184 3.91 29.15 1.22
N VAL A 185 4.03 29.68 2.43
CA VAL A 185 5.09 29.40 3.40
C VAL A 185 5.36 27.89 3.40
N PRO A 186 6.62 27.45 3.21
CA PRO A 186 6.94 26.03 3.27
C PRO A 186 6.47 25.47 4.61
N SER A 187 5.47 24.58 4.57
CA SER A 187 4.85 23.93 5.75
C SER A 187 5.78 22.97 6.50
N PHE A 188 7.06 22.94 6.13
CA PHE A 188 8.10 22.13 6.74
C PHE A 188 8.96 22.98 7.67
N ILE A 189 8.47 23.20 8.89
CA ILE A 189 9.31 23.65 10.00
C ILE A 189 10.16 22.45 10.40
N MET A 190 11.38 22.38 9.87
CA MET A 190 12.38 21.42 10.30
C MET A 190 12.70 21.73 11.76
N GLY A 191 12.15 20.94 12.68
CA GLY A 191 12.39 21.06 14.11
C GLY A 191 13.89 21.11 14.37
N ARG A 192 14.37 22.25 14.85
CA ARG A 192 15.74 22.40 15.33
C ARG A 192 15.89 21.49 16.55
N LYS A 193 16.90 20.62 16.51
CA LYS A 193 17.34 19.78 17.64
C LYS A 193 17.50 20.58 18.92
#